data_AF-A0A497L5E2-F1
#
_entry.id   AF-A0A497L5E2-F1
#
_cell.length_a   1.000
_cell.length_b   1.000
_cell.length_c   1.000
_cell.angle_alpha   90.00
_cell.angle_beta   90.00
_cell.angle_gamma   90.00
#
_symmetry.space_group_name_H-M   'P 1'
#
loop_
_entity.id
_entity.type
_entity.pdbx_description
1 polymer ?
#
loop_
_entity_poly.entity_id
_entity_poly.type
_entity_poly.pdbx_seq_one_letter_code
_entity_poly.pdbx_strand_id
1 'polypeptide(L)' 'VEAYNVDNCQVGIISFGCKSRAVPGAVEIAAEQGIKAGDIRLRTVWQKLFP' A
#
# COMPACT_ATOMS: atom_id res chain seq x y z
N VAL A 1 -0.54 0.55 -11.13
CA VAL A 1 -0.85 0.11 -9.74
C VAL A 1 0.45 -0.28 -9.08
N GLU A 2 0.59 -0.06 -7.78
CA GLU A 2 1.69 -0.58 -6.95
C GLU A 2 1.11 -1.64 -6.01
N ALA A 3 1.81 -2.74 -5.83
CA ALA A 3 1.42 -3.81 -4.93
C ALA A 3 2.63 -4.21 -4.08
N TYR A 4 2.39 -4.40 -2.79
CA TYR A 4 3.40 -4.79 -1.82
C TYR A 4 2.84 -5.84 -0.86
N ASN A 5 3.59 -6.93 -0.70
CA ASN A 5 3.27 -8.03 0.22
C ASN A 5 1.82 -8.56 0.09
N VAL A 6 1.27 -8.56 -1.12
CA VAL A 6 -0.13 -8.94 -1.39
C VAL A 6 -0.33 -10.45 -1.46
N ASP A 7 0.73 -11.20 -1.76
CA ASP A 7 0.68 -12.66 -1.85
C ASP A 7 0.61 -13.27 -0.44
N ASN A 8 -0.40 -14.10 -0.20
CA ASN A 8 -0.64 -14.75 1.09
C ASN A 8 -0.79 -13.78 2.29
N CYS A 9 -1.22 -12.54 2.05
CA CYS A 9 -1.61 -11.63 3.12
C CYS A 9 -2.95 -12.05 3.75
N GLN A 10 -3.08 -11.82 5.06
CA GLN A 10 -4.32 -11.97 5.81
C GLN A 10 -5.20 -10.72 5.69
N VAL A 11 -4.58 -9.55 5.53
CA VAL A 11 -5.26 -8.26 5.42
C VAL A 11 -4.68 -7.49 4.23
N GLY A 12 -5.54 -7.10 3.30
CA GLY A 12 -5.18 -6.25 2.17
C GLY A 12 -5.67 -4.82 2.34
N ILE A 13 -4.79 -3.83 2.13
CA ILE A 13 -5.11 -2.40 2.21
C ILE A 13 -5.11 -1.82 0.80
N ILE A 14 -6.27 -1.39 0.32
CA ILE A 14 -6.38 -0.67 -0.95
C ILE A 14 -6.39 0.82 -0.66
N SER A 15 -5.45 1.56 -1.24
CA SER A 15 -5.26 2.98 -0.94
C SER A 15 -5.07 3.85 -2.16
N PHE A 16 -5.50 5.11 -2.05
CA PHE A 16 -5.44 6.10 -3.12
C PHE A 16 -5.20 7.51 -2.57
N GLY A 17 -4.69 8.41 -3.40
CA GLY A 17 -4.51 9.83 -3.08
C GLY A 17 -3.36 10.11 -2.10
N CYS A 18 -3.53 11.12 -1.24
CA CYS A 18 -2.45 11.54 -0.33
C CYS A 18 -2.19 10.54 0.80
N LYS A 19 -3.23 9.79 1.23
CA LYS A 19 -3.18 8.82 2.33
C LYS A 19 -2.41 7.56 1.96
N SER A 20 -2.34 7.24 0.67
CA SER A 20 -1.60 6.06 0.19
C SER A 20 -0.09 6.14 0.49
N ARG A 21 0.45 7.33 0.81
CA ARG A 21 1.86 7.50 1.21
C ARG A 21 2.15 7.03 2.65
N ALA A 22 1.14 6.97 3.50
CA ALA A 22 1.29 6.53 4.89
C ALA A 22 0.98 5.03 5.07
N VAL A 23 0.40 4.38 4.06
CA VAL A 23 0.00 2.97 4.10
C VAL A 23 1.19 2.01 4.22
N PRO A 24 2.34 2.21 3.55
CA PRO A 24 3.50 1.34 3.73
C PRO A 24 3.95 1.25 5.20
N GLY A 25 4.00 2.38 5.91
CA GLY A 25 4.34 2.37 7.34
C GLY A 25 3.30 1.66 8.21
N ALA A 26 2.01 1.70 7.84
CA ALA A 26 0.99 0.92 8.53
C ALA A 26 1.15 -0.60 8.29
N VAL A 27 1.59 -1.01 7.09
CA VAL A 27 1.92 -2.40 6.78
C VAL A 27 3.13 -2.87 7.57
N GLU A 28 4.16 -2.03 7.72
CA GLU A 28 5.34 -2.33 8.56
C GLU A 28 4.96 -2.53 10.02
N ILE A 29 4.16 -1.63 10.61
CA ILE A 29 3.66 -1.76 11.98
C ILE A 29 2.82 -3.05 12.15
N ALA A 30 2.00 -3.39 11.16
CA ALA A 30 1.24 -4.63 11.18
C ALA A 30 2.16 -5.87 11.13
N ALA A 31 3.22 -5.83 10.33
CA ALA A 31 4.21 -6.90 10.24
C ALA A 31 4.96 -7.11 11.58
N GLU A 32 5.31 -6.03 12.28
CA GLU A 32 5.90 -6.10 13.64
C GLU A 32 4.98 -6.79 14.66
N GLN A 33 3.66 -6.73 14.44
CA GLN A 33 2.64 -7.39 15.26
C GLN A 33 2.36 -8.84 14.80
N GLY A 34 3.11 -9.36 13.83
CA GLY A 34 2.91 -10.69 13.25
C GLY A 34 1.70 -10.79 12.31
N ILE A 35 1.12 -9.65 11.91
CA ILE A 35 -0.01 -9.61 10.99
C ILE A 35 0.54 -9.56 9.56
N LYS A 36 0.13 -10.52 8.72
CA LYS A 36 0.49 -10.52 7.30
C LYS A 36 -0.36 -9.50 6.55
N ALA A 37 0.05 -8.24 6.52
CA ALA A 37 -0.62 -7.19 5.77
C ALA A 37 0.03 -6.97 4.40
N GLY A 38 -0.79 -6.74 3.38
CA GLY A 38 -0.37 -6.31 2.06
C GLY A 38 -1.04 -4.99 1.67
N ASP A 39 -0.46 -4.25 0.74
CA ASP A 39 -1.06 -3.04 0.20
C ASP A 39 -1.12 -3.02 -1.32
N ILE A 40 -2.21 -2.45 -1.83
CA ILE A 40 -2.38 -2.09 -3.22
C ILE A 40 -2.59 -0.59 -3.27
N ARG A 41 -1.62 0.13 -3.80
CA ARG A 41 -1.71 1.56 -4.04
C ARG A 41 -2.11 1.85 -5.47
N LEU A 42 -3.27 2.49 -5.61
CA LEU A 42 -3.76 3.01 -6.87
C LEU A 42 -2.96 4.26 -7.24
N ARG A 43 -2.35 4.25 -8.44
CA ARG A 43 -1.71 5.44 -9.01
C ARG A 43 -2.71 6.16 -9.90
N THR A 44 -2.86 7.47 -9.70
CA THR A 44 -3.51 8.33 -10.71
C THR A 44 -2.55 8.58 -11.87
N VAL A 45 -3.11 8.63 -13.08
CA VAL A 45 -2.40 9.03 -14.30
C VAL A 45 -1.73 10.40 -14.20
N TRP A 46 -2.26 11.32 -13.37
CA TRP A 46 -1.73 12.67 -13.18
C TRP A 46 -0.32 12.74 -12.58
N GLN A 47 0.09 11.74 -11.78
CA GLN A 47 1.41 11.72 -11.13
C GLN A 47 2.58 11.51 -12.12
N LYS A 48 2.32 11.09 -13.36
CA LYS A 48 3.35 10.88 -14.41
C LYS A 48 3.37 11.97 -15.48
N LEU A 49 2.48 12.97 -15.42
CA LEU A 49 2.27 13.90 -16.53
C LEU A 49 3.08 15.20 -16.45
N PHE A 50 3.88 15.38 -15.39
CA PHE A 50 4.84 16.48 -15.30
C PHE A 50 6.23 15.91 -15.02
N PRO A 51 7.17 15.98 -15.99
CA PRO A 51 8.56 15.63 -15.80
C PRO A 51 9.26 16.58 -14.82
#